data_AF-A0A7K4LV56-F1
#
_entry.id   AF-A0A7K4LV56-F1
#
_cell.length_a   1.000
_cell.length_b   1.000
_cell.length_c   1.000
_cell.angle_alpha   90.00
_cell.angle_beta   90.00
_cell.angle_gamma   90.00
#
_symmetry.space_group_name_H-M   'P 1'
#
loop_
_entity.id
_entity.type
_entity.pdbx_description
1 polymer ?
#
loop_
_entity_poly.entity_id
_entity_poly.type
_entity_poly.pdbx_seq_one_letter_code
_entity_poly.pdbx_strand_id
1 'polypeptide(L)' 'EVCTSCLQPLYPMERVGSDKVCLHHSCFCCQICKRKLSLQNYAALHGMFYCQLHYK' A
#
# COMPACT_ATOMS: atom_id res chain seq x y z
N GLU A 1 9.48 7.99 -8.53
CA GLU A 1 9.36 7.05 -7.40
C GLU A 1 8.82 5.73 -7.95
N VAL A 2 9.04 4.58 -7.31
CA VAL A 2 8.61 3.26 -7.82
C VAL A 2 7.65 2.62 -6.82
N CYS A 3 6.58 2.00 -7.32
CA CYS A 3 5.60 1.33 -6.48
C CYS A 3 6.18 0.09 -5.81
N THR A 4 6.13 0.01 -4.49
CA THR A 4 6.63 -1.17 -3.75
C THR A 4 5.83 -2.45 -4.03
N SER A 5 4.54 -2.33 -4.42
CA SER A 5 3.70 -3.51 -4.71
C SER A 5 3.90 -4.08 -6.12
N CYS A 6 4.00 -3.24 -7.15
CA CYS A 6 4.09 -3.69 -8.55
C CYS A 6 5.43 -3.40 -9.21
N LEU A 7 6.35 -2.73 -8.51
CA LEU A 7 7.69 -2.34 -8.99
C LEU A 7 7.65 -1.52 -10.29
N GLN A 8 6.52 -0.87 -10.57
CA GLN A 8 6.33 0.02 -11.71
C GLN A 8 6.59 1.48 -11.33
N PRO A 9 7.02 2.32 -12.29
CA PRO A 9 7.16 3.75 -12.04
C PRO A 9 5.83 4.33 -11.54
N LEU A 10 5.94 5.10 -10.47
CA LEU A 10 4.85 5.79 -9.81
C LEU A 10 4.95 7.25 -10.16
N TYR A 11 3.89 7.77 -10.79
CA TYR A 11 3.76 9.19 -11.00
C TYR A 11 3.36 9.87 -9.68
N PRO A 12 3.81 11.12 -9.43
CA PRO A 12 3.45 11.87 -8.22
C PRO A 12 1.94 11.96 -8.00
N MET A 13 1.17 12.00 -9.09
CA MET A 13 -0.29 12.05 -9.08
C MET A 13 -0.94 10.74 -8.58
N GLU A 14 -0.28 9.61 -8.75
CA GLU A 14 -0.80 8.30 -8.36
C GLU A 14 -0.30 7.82 -6.98
N ARG A 15 0.58 8.61 -6.36
CA ARG A 15 1.21 8.31 -5.08
C ARG A 15 0.18 8.29 -3.95
N VAL A 16 0.13 7.17 -3.24
CA VAL A 16 -0.65 6.99 -2.02
C VAL A 16 0.31 6.60 -0.89
N GLY A 17 0.36 7.45 0.14
CA GLY A 17 1.24 7.26 1.30
C GLY A 17 1.90 8.56 1.76
N SER A 18 2.37 8.56 3.01
CA SER A 18 3.33 9.56 3.50
C SER A 18 4.72 9.31 2.91
N ASP A 19 5.68 10.18 3.23
CA ASP A 19 7.08 10.16 2.76
C ASP A 19 7.72 8.75 2.66
N LYS A 20 7.39 7.85 3.59
CA LYS A 20 7.99 6.52 3.71
C LYS A 20 7.38 5.42 2.82
N VAL A 21 6.23 5.64 2.18
CA VAL A 21 5.53 4.59 1.42
C VAL A 21 5.05 5.15 0.07
N CYS A 22 5.58 4.60 -1.02
CA CYS A 22 5.22 4.98 -2.39
C CYS A 22 4.48 3.82 -3.06
N LEU A 23 3.16 3.93 -3.17
CA LEU A 23 2.30 2.94 -3.82
C LEU A 23 1.29 3.62 -4.73
N HIS A 24 0.83 2.92 -5.77
CA HIS A 24 -0.37 3.36 -6.50
C HIS A 24 -1.59 3.21 -5.60
N HIS A 25 -2.56 4.10 -5.74
CA HIS A 25 -3.90 3.95 -5.14
C HIS A 25 -4.49 2.54 -5.40
N SER A 26 -4.33 2.03 -6.61
CA SER A 26 -4.83 0.71 -7.01
C SER A 26 -4.02 -0.46 -6.44
N CYS A 27 -2.75 -0.22 -6.12
CA CYS A 27 -1.80 -1.22 -5.62
C CYS A 27 -1.79 -1.30 -4.08
N PHE A 28 -2.52 -0.41 -3.41
CA PHE A 28 -2.62 -0.39 -1.97
C PHE A 28 -3.67 -1.39 -1.48
N CYS A 29 -3.25 -2.65 -1.34
CA CYS A 29 -4.13 -3.75 -0.99
C CYS A 29 -3.46 -4.74 -0.03
N CYS A 30 -4.28 -5.45 0.74
CA CYS A 30 -3.81 -6.40 1.74
C CYS A 30 -3.11 -7.58 1.08
N GLN A 31 -1.96 -8.00 1.59
CA GLN A 31 -1.24 -9.14 1.03
C GLN A 31 -2.01 -10.47 1.18
N ILE A 32 -2.82 -10.61 2.25
CA ILE A 32 -3.56 -11.84 2.54
C ILE A 32 -4.86 -11.93 1.73
N CYS A 33 -5.71 -10.90 1.76
CA CYS A 33 -7.02 -10.94 1.08
C CYS A 33 -7.14 -10.06 -0.17
N LYS A 34 -6.07 -9.37 -0.58
CA LYS A 34 -6.06 -8.42 -1.70
C LYS A 34 -7.13 -7.32 -1.63
N ARG A 35 -7.72 -7.11 -0.44
CA ARG A 35 -8.70 -6.04 -0.20
C ARG A 35 -7.99 -4.69 -0.31
N LYS A 36 -8.60 -3.75 -1.04
CA LYS A 36 -8.11 -2.36 -1.08
C LYS A 36 -8.05 -1.78 0.33
N LEU A 37 -6.90 -1.19 0.63
CA LEU A 37 -6.62 -0.51 1.87
C LEU A 37 -6.71 1.00 1.63
N SER A 38 -6.91 1.74 2.70
CA SER A 38 -6.90 3.21 2.69
C SER A 38 -5.92 3.69 3.74
N LEU A 39 -5.36 4.89 3.57
CA LEU A 39 -4.34 5.43 4.48
C LEU A 39 -4.82 5.53 5.94
N GLN A 40 -6.13 5.48 6.14
CA GLN A 40 -6.79 5.51 7.43
C GLN A 40 -6.98 4.12 8.06
N ASN A 41 -6.89 3.04 7.26
CA ASN A 41 -7.35 1.70 7.65
C ASN A 41 -6.42 0.56 7.20
N TYR A 42 -5.11 0.78 7.31
CA TYR A 42 -4.07 -0.18 6.94
C TYR A 42 -3.05 -0.41 8.06
N ALA A 43 -2.38 -1.55 8.01
CA ALA A 43 -1.19 -1.82 8.81
C ALA A 43 -0.03 -2.20 7.88
N ALA A 44 1.15 -1.65 8.12
CA ALA A 44 2.36 -2.01 7.39
C ALA A 44 3.30 -2.78 8.32
N LEU A 45 3.68 -4.00 7.92
CA LEU A 45 4.59 -4.86 8.66
C LEU A 45 5.65 -5.39 7.69
N HIS A 46 6.94 -5.18 8.00
CA HIS A 46 8.07 -5.58 7.14
C HIS A 46 7.96 -5.12 5.67
N GLY A 47 7.35 -3.96 5.40
CA GLY A 47 7.13 -3.46 4.04
C GLY A 47 5.95 -4.08 3.29
N MET A 48 5.20 -4.96 3.95
CA MET A 48 3.96 -5.57 3.43
C MET A 48 2.74 -4.87 4.06
N PHE A 49 1.66 -4.76 3.29
CA PHE A 49 0.42 -4.11 3.75
C PHE A 49 -0.64 -5.13 4.12
N TYR A 50 -1.29 -4.90 5.26
CA TYR A 50 -2.32 -5.76 5.83
C TYR A 50 -3.56 -4.93 6.16
N CYS A 51 -4.74 -5.55 6.04
CA CYS A 51 -5.93 -4.95 6.60
C CYS A 51 -5.92 -5.11 8.12
N GLN A 52 -6.61 -4.21 8.82
CA GLN A 52 -6.75 -4.24 10.28
C GLN A 52 -7.23 -5.60 10.83
N LEU A 53 -7.99 -6.35 10.03
CA LEU A 53 -8.45 -7.70 10.40
C LEU A 53 -7.33 -8.75 10.38
N HIS A 54 -6.45 -8.72 9.36
CA HIS A 54 -5.36 -9.70 9.22
C HIS A 54 -4.10 -9.31 9.99
N TYR A 55 -3.99 -8.06 10.40
CA TYR A 55 -2.90 -7.59 11.27
C TYR A 55 -3.18 -7.85 12.76
N LYS A 56 -4.38 -8.32 13.10
CA LYS A 56 -4.80 -8.58 14.47
C LYS A 56 -4.26 -9.88 15.01
#